data_AF-A0A850B8V2-F1
#
_entry.id   AF-A0A850B8V2-F1
#
_cell.length_a   1.000
_cell.length_b   1.000
_cell.length_c   1.000
_cell.angle_alpha   90.00
_cell.angle_beta   90.00
_cell.angle_gamma   90.00
#
_symmetry.space_group_name_H-M   'P 1'
#
loop_
_entity.id
_entity.type
_entity.pdbx_description
1 polymer ?
#
loop_
_entity_poly.entity_id
_entity_poly.type
_entity_poly.pdbx_seq_one_letter_code
_entity_poly.pdbx_strand_id
1 'polypeptide(L)'
;MIDSVILCVGPDFEPPGELEEVFLFSVMEAVLRVFPGVDLSVGGCARPPDREVTVAAVAWCRPDTDLFVFDRLIHAIEGRGSFSLRLDLENDCEAPRTALEILTRYQRLIPRLNASSKTPRFSRTLERHRLLFDISKPLIRADYDHAIDTWRWVLRLDPAATAPVQLAALFHDIERLVSEGDDRIEHKSHDYHAFKNAHAKAGAELTRKLLSELHWNGATLARAVELVEKHERGTGDPELRLLNDADALSFFSLNSNGFLAYYGAAHTAQKVEYTLRRMRPAAREEICRIRLHPEVEQMAMSTLAALRAAAAAA
;
A
#
# COMPACT_ATOMS: atom_id res chain seq x y z
N MET A 1 -0.06 -5.29 14.10
CA MET A 1 -0.29 -3.85 13.83
C MET A 1 0.85 -3.06 14.42
N ILE A 2 1.32 -2.02 13.73
CA ILE A 2 2.23 -1.03 14.29
C ILE A 2 1.41 -0.12 15.18
N ASP A 3 1.73 -0.06 16.47
CA ASP A 3 1.04 0.82 17.42
C ASP A 3 1.89 2.02 17.84
N SER A 4 3.22 1.95 17.67
CA SER A 4 4.11 3.10 17.77
C SER A 4 5.29 3.01 16.79
N VAL A 5 5.83 4.17 16.44
CA VAL A 5 7.04 4.33 15.63
C VAL A 5 8.08 5.08 16.45
N ILE A 6 9.29 4.54 16.47
CA ILE A 6 10.41 5.07 17.25
C ILE A 6 11.45 5.58 16.26
N LEU A 7 11.78 6.86 16.33
CA LEU A 7 12.85 7.47 15.53
C LEU A 7 14.15 7.41 16.32
N CYS A 8 15.17 6.76 15.76
CA CYS A 8 16.52 6.76 16.30
C CYS A 8 17.44 7.48 15.31
N VAL A 9 18.02 8.58 15.76
CA VAL A 9 19.20 9.19 15.15
C VAL A 9 20.33 8.82 16.13
N GLY A 10 21.35 8.10 15.69
CA GLY A 10 22.27 7.37 16.58
C GLY A 10 23.02 8.23 17.60
N PRO A 11 23.68 7.60 18.60
CA PRO A 11 24.37 8.28 19.70
C PRO A 11 25.61 9.08 19.26
N ASP A 12 26.15 8.79 18.07
CA ASP A 12 27.33 9.46 17.49
C ASP A 12 26.95 10.60 16.52
N PHE A 13 25.66 10.93 16.41
CA PHE A 13 25.23 12.17 15.77
C PHE A 13 25.56 13.32 16.73
N GLU A 14 26.75 13.92 16.60
CA GLU A 14 27.08 15.22 17.20
C GLU A 14 26.84 16.35 16.19
N PRO A 15 25.60 16.81 15.98
CA PRO A 15 25.39 18.12 15.40
C PRO A 15 25.70 19.16 16.51
N PRO A 16 26.24 20.33 16.16
CA PRO A 16 26.47 21.35 17.19
C PRO A 16 25.11 21.86 17.70
N GLY A 17 24.71 21.47 18.92
CA GLY A 17 23.55 22.04 19.62
C GLY A 17 22.21 21.95 18.86
N GLU A 18 21.49 23.09 18.76
CA GLU A 18 20.13 23.30 18.20
C GLU A 18 19.79 22.57 16.88
N LEU A 19 20.80 22.07 16.14
CA LEU A 19 20.65 21.37 14.88
C LEU A 19 20.12 19.92 14.99
N GLU A 20 20.34 19.22 16.11
CA GLU A 20 19.76 17.88 16.33
C GLU A 20 18.24 17.94 16.45
N GLU A 21 17.77 18.86 17.29
CA GLU A 21 16.35 19.06 17.54
C GLU A 21 15.64 19.51 16.25
N VAL A 22 16.26 20.39 15.46
CA VAL A 22 15.70 20.84 14.16
C VAL A 22 15.60 19.69 13.16
N PHE A 23 16.63 18.84 13.06
CA PHE A 23 16.63 17.70 12.15
C PHE A 23 15.53 16.70 12.51
N LEU A 24 15.48 16.29 13.79
CA LEU A 24 14.50 15.35 14.29
C LEU A 24 13.07 15.90 14.19
N PHE A 25 12.89 17.18 14.49
CA PHE A 25 11.62 17.88 14.30
C PHE A 25 11.18 17.83 12.84
N SER A 26 12.10 18.00 11.88
CA SER A 26 11.77 17.92 10.45
C SER A 26 11.31 16.51 10.04
N VAL A 27 11.92 15.44 10.57
CA VAL A 27 11.50 14.06 10.33
C VAL A 27 10.11 13.83 10.93
N MET A 28 9.91 14.22 12.19
CA MET A 28 8.61 14.07 12.87
C MET A 28 7.51 14.85 12.15
N GLU A 29 7.76 16.09 11.74
CA GLU A 29 6.80 16.91 11.01
C GLU A 29 6.44 16.26 9.67
N ALA A 30 7.44 15.77 8.92
CA ALA A 30 7.22 15.06 7.66
C ALA A 30 6.36 13.81 7.86
N VAL A 31 6.67 13.01 8.88
CA VAL A 31 5.92 11.79 9.20
C VAL A 31 4.49 12.12 9.64
N LEU A 32 4.28 13.03 10.61
CA LEU A 32 2.95 13.37 11.12
C LEU A 32 2.05 14.01 10.07
N ARG A 33 2.63 14.75 9.13
CA ARG A 33 1.91 15.31 7.98
C ARG A 33 1.27 14.22 7.11
N VAL A 34 1.98 13.11 6.92
CA VAL A 34 1.52 12.00 6.06
C VAL A 34 0.77 10.94 6.87
N PHE A 35 1.15 10.72 8.11
CA PHE A 35 0.67 9.69 9.04
C PHE A 35 0.26 10.30 10.39
N PRO A 36 -0.79 11.13 10.43
CA PRO A 36 -1.18 11.88 11.64
C PRO A 36 -1.68 11.01 12.80
N GLY A 37 -1.92 9.71 12.57
CA GLY A 37 -2.38 8.76 13.58
C GLY A 37 -1.28 7.86 14.16
N VAL A 38 -0.02 8.08 13.78
CA VAL A 38 1.11 7.31 14.32
C VAL A 38 1.55 7.90 15.65
N ASP A 39 1.68 7.06 16.67
CA ASP A 39 2.34 7.40 17.92
C ASP A 39 3.85 7.45 17.70
N LEU A 40 4.42 8.65 17.67
CA LEU A 40 5.85 8.87 17.44
C LEU A 40 6.59 9.14 18.73
N SER A 41 7.73 8.47 18.89
CA SER A 41 8.69 8.71 19.97
C SER A 41 10.10 8.78 19.42
N VAL A 42 11.01 9.37 20.21
CA VAL A 42 12.41 9.57 19.84
C VAL A 42 13.28 8.83 20.85
N GLY A 43 14.32 8.14 20.36
CA GLY A 43 15.32 7.49 21.21
C GLY A 43 14.97 6.04 21.54
N GLY A 44 15.29 5.61 22.77
CA GLY A 44 15.04 4.23 23.21
C GLY A 44 13.60 4.02 23.70
N CYS A 45 12.92 3.01 23.16
CA CYS A 45 11.63 2.58 23.71
C CYS A 45 11.81 1.67 24.93
N ALA A 46 10.96 1.83 25.94
CA ALA A 46 10.92 0.98 27.14
C ALA A 46 10.18 -0.36 26.91
N ARG A 47 10.00 -0.79 25.66
CA ARG A 47 9.33 -2.05 25.34
C ARG A 47 10.31 -3.22 25.34
N PRO A 48 9.82 -4.44 25.66
CA PRO A 48 10.65 -5.61 25.59
C PRO A 48 11.07 -5.86 24.12
N PRO A 49 12.33 -6.31 23.89
CA PRO A 49 12.91 -6.43 22.56
C PRO A 49 12.20 -7.45 21.65
N ASP A 50 11.32 -8.29 22.19
CA ASP A 50 10.51 -9.25 21.42
C ASP A 50 9.26 -8.62 20.75
N ARG A 51 8.98 -7.34 21.04
CA ARG A 51 7.88 -6.53 20.50
C ARG A 51 8.35 -5.30 19.72
N GLU A 52 9.62 -5.29 19.35
CA GLU A 52 10.24 -4.23 18.55
C GLU A 52 10.90 -4.83 17.30
N VAL A 53 10.85 -4.10 16.19
CA VAL A 53 11.57 -4.44 14.96
C VAL A 53 12.25 -3.19 14.42
N THR A 54 13.50 -3.32 14.03
CA THR A 54 14.32 -2.21 13.53
C THR A 54 14.49 -2.30 12.02
N VAL A 55 14.27 -1.17 11.34
CA VAL A 55 14.65 -0.96 9.95
C VAL A 55 15.74 0.11 9.92
N ALA A 56 16.96 -0.29 9.58
CA ALA A 56 18.08 0.61 9.44
C ALA A 56 18.07 1.29 8.06
N ALA A 57 18.11 2.61 8.04
CA ALA A 57 18.13 3.45 6.84
C ALA A 57 19.29 3.07 5.92
N VAL A 58 20.49 2.86 6.48
CA VAL A 58 21.66 2.43 5.72
C VAL A 58 21.43 1.12 4.96
N ALA A 59 20.69 0.18 5.53
CA ALA A 59 20.34 -1.08 4.88
C ALA A 59 19.16 -0.90 3.92
N TRP A 60 18.18 -0.06 4.26
CA TRP A 60 17.02 0.23 3.41
C TRP A 60 17.41 0.91 2.09
N CYS A 61 18.32 1.89 2.16
CA CYS A 61 18.66 2.76 1.05
C CYS A 61 19.61 2.12 0.03
N ARG A 62 20.22 0.96 0.32
CA ARG A 62 21.16 0.35 -0.63
C ARG A 62 20.43 -0.05 -1.92
N PRO A 63 21.04 0.16 -3.10
CA PRO A 63 20.42 -0.21 -4.37
C PRO A 63 20.16 -1.71 -4.53
N ASP A 64 20.98 -2.54 -3.87
CA ASP A 64 20.94 -4.00 -3.92
C ASP A 64 20.03 -4.64 -2.85
N THR A 65 19.32 -3.83 -2.08
CA THR A 65 18.51 -4.29 -0.95
C THR A 65 17.30 -5.11 -1.42
N ASP A 66 17.25 -6.37 -0.98
CA ASP A 66 16.03 -7.17 -1.03
C ASP A 66 15.03 -6.70 0.02
N LEU A 67 14.06 -5.88 -0.40
CA LEU A 67 12.99 -5.39 0.47
C LEU A 67 12.17 -6.51 1.12
N PHE A 68 12.15 -7.72 0.55
CA PHE A 68 11.45 -8.87 1.15
C PHE A 68 12.13 -9.37 2.44
N VAL A 69 13.41 -9.06 2.67
CA VAL A 69 14.07 -9.33 3.96
C VAL A 69 13.34 -8.59 5.07
N PHE A 70 13.04 -7.30 4.87
CA PHE A 70 12.31 -6.52 5.86
C PHE A 70 10.87 -6.98 5.98
N ASP A 71 10.18 -7.32 4.88
CA ASP A 71 8.81 -7.84 4.94
C ASP A 71 8.73 -9.10 5.81
N ARG A 72 9.67 -10.04 5.65
CA ARG A 72 9.73 -11.26 6.47
C ARG A 72 9.92 -10.95 7.95
N LEU A 73 10.77 -9.99 8.28
CA LEU A 73 10.99 -9.54 9.67
C LEU A 73 9.71 -8.93 10.26
N ILE A 74 9.06 -8.04 9.50
CA ILE A 74 7.81 -7.39 9.90
C ILE A 74 6.67 -8.41 10.05
N HIS A 75 6.52 -9.35 9.12
CA HIS A 75 5.49 -10.38 9.20
C HIS A 75 5.69 -11.31 10.40
N ALA A 76 6.94 -11.66 10.73
CA ALA A 76 7.26 -12.52 11.87
C ALA A 76 6.86 -11.90 13.21
N ILE A 77 7.03 -10.57 13.35
CA ILE A 77 6.63 -9.86 14.58
C ILE A 77 5.13 -9.53 14.59
N GLU A 78 4.54 -9.20 13.45
CA GLU A 78 3.10 -8.96 13.30
C GLU A 78 2.28 -10.16 13.77
N GLY A 79 2.72 -11.39 13.44
CA GLY A 79 2.08 -12.63 13.87
C GLY A 79 2.00 -12.80 15.40
N ARG A 80 2.76 -12.02 16.17
CA ARG A 80 2.75 -12.04 17.64
C ARG A 80 1.78 -11.02 18.23
N GLY A 81 1.29 -10.05 17.44
CA GLY A 81 0.34 -9.01 17.87
C GLY A 81 0.81 -7.59 17.51
N SER A 82 0.47 -6.61 18.36
CA SER A 82 0.98 -5.24 18.20
C SER A 82 2.47 -5.16 18.51
N PHE A 83 3.17 -4.25 17.83
CA PHE A 83 4.61 -4.07 17.93
C PHE A 83 5.03 -2.63 17.59
N SER A 84 6.22 -2.25 18.03
CA SER A 84 6.84 -0.97 17.70
C SER A 84 7.79 -1.10 16.52
N LEU A 85 7.72 -0.16 15.58
CA LEU A 85 8.64 -0.06 14.46
C LEU A 85 9.72 0.98 14.79
N ARG A 86 10.95 0.53 14.97
CA ARG A 86 12.11 1.42 15.12
C ARG A 86 12.69 1.74 13.75
N LEU A 87 12.84 3.03 13.47
CA LEU A 87 13.55 3.55 12.30
C LEU A 87 14.91 4.01 12.79
N ASP A 88 15.94 3.28 12.42
CA ASP A 88 17.33 3.67 12.67
C ASP A 88 17.81 4.51 11.49
N LEU A 89 17.75 5.83 11.67
CA LEU A 89 18.01 6.86 10.67
C LEU A 89 19.42 7.46 10.82
N GLU A 90 20.31 6.76 11.54
CA GLU A 90 21.68 7.21 11.73
C GLU A 90 22.41 7.42 10.40
N ASN A 91 23.09 8.56 10.27
CA ASN A 91 23.87 8.96 9.10
C ASN A 91 23.06 9.07 7.78
N ASP A 92 21.74 9.19 7.85
CA ASP A 92 20.89 9.37 6.68
C ASP A 92 20.57 10.85 6.42
N CYS A 93 21.20 11.43 5.40
CA CYS A 93 20.95 12.81 4.99
C CYS A 93 19.55 13.04 4.41
N GLU A 94 18.84 11.98 4.04
CA GLU A 94 17.47 12.00 3.51
C GLU A 94 16.48 11.36 4.50
N ALA A 95 16.78 11.37 5.81
CA ALA A 95 15.98 10.70 6.85
C ALA A 95 14.45 10.97 6.78
N PRO A 96 13.95 12.20 6.51
CA PRO A 96 12.51 12.41 6.33
C PRO A 96 11.93 11.59 5.18
N ARG A 97 12.65 11.50 4.06
CA ARG A 97 12.23 10.71 2.90
C ARG A 97 12.28 9.22 3.22
N THR A 98 13.39 8.73 3.78
CA THR A 98 13.54 7.31 4.15
C THR A 98 12.47 6.85 5.13
N ALA A 99 12.17 7.66 6.15
CA ALA A 99 11.08 7.38 7.08
C ALA A 99 9.73 7.26 6.37
N LEU A 100 9.43 8.18 5.45
CA LEU A 100 8.19 8.13 4.66
C LEU A 100 8.13 6.92 3.73
N GLU A 101 9.25 6.52 3.11
CA GLU A 101 9.33 5.32 2.27
C GLU A 101 9.04 4.05 3.09
N ILE A 102 9.68 3.90 4.25
CA ILE A 102 9.48 2.76 5.14
C ILE A 102 8.03 2.71 5.64
N LEU A 103 7.49 3.82 6.14
CA LEU A 103 6.13 3.87 6.65
C LEU A 103 5.10 3.67 5.54
N THR A 104 5.37 4.13 4.32
CA THR A 104 4.50 3.88 3.17
C THR A 104 4.48 2.39 2.82
N ARG A 105 5.63 1.70 2.82
CA ARG A 105 5.66 0.24 2.62
C ARG A 105 4.84 -0.51 3.67
N TYR A 106 4.83 -0.04 4.92
CA TYR A 106 4.15 -0.73 6.03
C TYR A 106 2.82 -0.12 6.47
N GLN A 107 2.24 0.82 5.71
CA GLN A 107 1.04 1.54 6.12
C GLN A 107 -0.18 0.62 6.35
N ARG A 108 -0.24 -0.55 5.71
CA ARG A 108 -1.27 -1.57 5.97
C ARG A 108 -1.36 -1.96 7.45
N LEU A 109 -0.22 -1.88 8.15
CA LEU A 109 -0.09 -2.18 9.57
C LEU A 109 -0.30 -0.95 10.47
N ILE A 110 -0.44 0.24 9.91
CA ILE A 110 -0.67 1.49 10.63
C ILE A 110 -2.18 1.75 10.72
N PRO A 111 -2.75 1.95 11.91
CA PRO A 111 -4.16 2.30 12.06
C PRO A 111 -4.52 3.61 11.35
N ARG A 112 -5.44 3.55 10.39
CA ARG A 112 -6.02 4.74 9.72
C ARG A 112 -7.48 4.49 9.43
N LEU A 113 -8.38 5.10 10.20
CA LEU A 113 -9.82 4.96 10.02
C LEU A 113 -10.47 6.34 9.92
N ASN A 114 -11.59 6.43 9.20
CA ASN A 114 -12.44 7.62 9.18
C ASN A 114 -13.83 7.28 9.76
N ALA A 115 -14.77 8.22 9.71
CA ALA A 115 -16.12 8.00 10.26
C ALA A 115 -16.84 6.78 9.63
N SER A 116 -16.60 6.49 8.35
CA SER A 116 -17.21 5.35 7.65
C SER A 116 -16.63 4.00 8.08
N SER A 117 -15.33 3.94 8.38
CA SER A 117 -14.64 2.72 8.81
C SER A 117 -14.51 2.54 10.32
N LYS A 118 -14.76 3.58 11.13
CA LYS A 118 -14.83 3.51 12.59
C LYS A 118 -16.22 3.09 13.06
N THR A 119 -16.74 1.99 12.52
CA THR A 119 -18.06 1.44 12.88
C THR A 119 -17.97 -0.05 13.18
N PRO A 120 -18.81 -0.61 14.08
CA PRO A 120 -18.80 -2.05 14.36
C PRO A 120 -19.06 -2.92 13.13
N ARG A 121 -19.84 -2.42 12.15
CA ARG A 121 -20.10 -3.15 10.90
C ARG A 121 -18.85 -3.25 10.04
N PHE A 122 -18.08 -2.15 9.95
CA PHE A 122 -16.82 -2.16 9.20
C PHE A 122 -15.77 -3.04 9.88
N SER A 123 -15.68 -3.02 11.22
CA SER A 123 -14.81 -3.94 11.98
C SER A 123 -15.10 -5.41 11.66
N ARG A 124 -16.38 -5.82 11.71
CA ARG A 124 -16.79 -7.18 11.31
C ARG A 124 -16.46 -7.49 9.85
N THR A 125 -16.49 -6.48 8.98
CA THR A 125 -16.12 -6.65 7.57
C THR A 125 -14.63 -6.94 7.43
N LEU A 126 -13.77 -6.24 8.16
CA LEU A 126 -12.32 -6.49 8.19
C LEU A 126 -11.99 -7.87 8.77
N GLU A 127 -12.65 -8.27 9.86
CA GLU A 127 -12.53 -9.60 10.45
C GLU A 127 -12.94 -10.68 9.44
N ARG A 128 -14.11 -10.52 8.81
CA ARG A 128 -14.59 -11.47 7.80
C ARG A 128 -13.66 -11.53 6.60
N HIS A 129 -13.19 -10.38 6.11
CA HIS A 129 -12.25 -10.27 4.99
C HIS A 129 -10.97 -11.03 5.30
N ARG A 130 -10.33 -10.79 6.46
CA ARG A 130 -9.12 -11.49 6.89
C ARG A 130 -9.27 -13.02 6.90
N LEU A 131 -10.43 -13.53 7.32
CA LEU A 131 -10.72 -14.97 7.38
C LEU A 131 -10.85 -15.63 5.99
N LEU A 132 -10.95 -14.86 4.90
CA LEU A 132 -10.99 -15.40 3.54
C LEU A 132 -9.60 -15.78 3.02
N PHE A 133 -8.54 -15.24 3.63
CA PHE A 133 -7.16 -15.40 3.17
C PHE A 133 -6.41 -16.43 4.02
N ASP A 134 -6.00 -17.52 3.38
CA ASP A 134 -4.96 -18.41 3.91
C ASP A 134 -3.58 -17.77 3.72
N ILE A 135 -3.21 -16.91 4.67
CA ILE A 135 -1.94 -16.17 4.63
C ILE A 135 -0.69 -17.04 4.83
N SER A 136 -0.84 -18.35 5.02
CA SER A 136 0.30 -19.27 4.98
C SER A 136 0.83 -19.46 3.55
N LYS A 137 -0.02 -19.21 2.54
CA LYS A 137 0.37 -19.23 1.13
C LYS A 137 0.93 -17.86 0.71
N PRO A 138 2.14 -17.78 0.14
CA PRO A 138 2.78 -16.50 -0.20
C PRO A 138 1.96 -15.62 -1.16
N LEU A 139 1.35 -16.18 -2.21
CA LEU A 139 0.54 -15.41 -3.16
C LEU A 139 -0.75 -14.86 -2.52
N ILE A 140 -1.42 -15.68 -1.70
CA ILE A 140 -2.61 -15.26 -0.95
C ILE A 140 -2.25 -14.20 0.10
N ARG A 141 -1.08 -14.32 0.74
CA ARG A 141 -0.55 -13.28 1.64
C ARG A 141 -0.34 -11.96 0.89
N ALA A 142 0.25 -12.00 -0.30
CA ALA A 142 0.47 -10.81 -1.11
C ALA A 142 -0.87 -10.15 -1.51
N ASP A 143 -1.88 -10.93 -1.91
CA ASP A 143 -3.22 -10.41 -2.24
C ASP A 143 -3.91 -9.81 -1.01
N TYR A 144 -3.76 -10.43 0.17
CA TYR A 144 -4.27 -9.86 1.42
C TYR A 144 -3.61 -8.52 1.74
N ASP A 145 -2.27 -8.49 1.74
CA ASP A 145 -1.49 -7.29 2.05
C ASP A 145 -1.82 -6.15 1.06
N HIS A 146 -1.98 -6.46 -0.23
CA HIS A 146 -2.41 -5.55 -1.30
C HIS A 146 -3.80 -4.97 -1.05
N ALA A 147 -4.78 -5.79 -0.70
CA ALA A 147 -6.15 -5.33 -0.44
C ALA A 147 -6.22 -4.34 0.74
N ILE A 148 -5.49 -4.64 1.83
CA ILE A 148 -5.44 -3.73 2.99
C ILE A 148 -4.70 -2.45 2.64
N ASP A 149 -3.56 -2.54 1.93
CA ASP A 149 -2.76 -1.37 1.55
C ASP A 149 -3.48 -0.46 0.55
N THR A 150 -4.18 -1.03 -0.42
CA THR A 150 -5.09 -0.30 -1.33
C THR A 150 -6.15 0.46 -0.55
N TRP A 151 -6.78 -0.17 0.45
CA TRP A 151 -7.73 0.52 1.32
C TRP A 151 -7.08 1.65 2.14
N ARG A 152 -5.84 1.48 2.60
CA ARG A 152 -5.09 2.57 3.27
C ARG A 152 -4.77 3.72 2.32
N TRP A 153 -4.42 3.43 1.07
CA TRP A 153 -4.23 4.44 0.05
C TRP A 153 -5.52 5.22 -0.26
N VAL A 154 -6.69 4.55 -0.32
CA VAL A 154 -7.98 5.24 -0.42
C VAL A 154 -8.15 6.28 0.68
N LEU A 155 -7.88 5.92 1.93
CA LEU A 155 -7.98 6.84 3.08
C LEU A 155 -6.86 7.88 3.15
N ARG A 156 -5.75 7.67 2.44
CA ARG A 156 -4.64 8.63 2.34
C ARG A 156 -4.90 9.67 1.25
N LEU A 157 -5.44 9.24 0.11
CA LEU A 157 -5.82 10.11 -0.99
C LEU A 157 -7.11 10.89 -0.71
N ASP A 158 -8.06 10.28 0.01
CA ASP A 158 -9.31 10.90 0.44
C ASP A 158 -9.65 10.47 1.88
N PRO A 159 -9.28 11.27 2.89
CA PRO A 159 -9.62 11.00 4.29
C PRO A 159 -11.14 10.93 4.56
N ALA A 160 -11.97 11.52 3.70
CA ALA A 160 -13.42 11.52 3.81
C ALA A 160 -14.09 10.40 2.99
N ALA A 161 -13.31 9.51 2.36
CA ALA A 161 -13.80 8.44 1.51
C ALA A 161 -14.97 7.67 2.15
N THR A 162 -16.02 7.45 1.38
CA THR A 162 -17.25 6.80 1.85
C THR A 162 -17.05 5.29 2.05
N ALA A 163 -17.99 4.62 2.74
CA ALA A 163 -17.93 3.18 2.91
C ALA A 163 -17.88 2.39 1.58
N PRO A 164 -18.67 2.71 0.53
CA PRO A 164 -18.61 2.00 -0.75
C PRO A 164 -17.22 1.84 -1.36
N VAL A 165 -16.46 2.94 -1.52
CA VAL A 165 -15.12 2.88 -2.13
C VAL A 165 -14.09 2.20 -1.23
N GLN A 166 -14.22 2.34 0.09
CA GLN A 166 -13.39 1.60 1.04
C GLN A 166 -13.64 0.09 0.99
N LEU A 167 -14.90 -0.32 0.86
CA LEU A 167 -15.26 -1.73 0.65
C LEU A 167 -14.74 -2.20 -0.71
N ALA A 168 -14.94 -1.43 -1.78
CA ALA A 168 -14.43 -1.79 -3.09
C ALA A 168 -12.90 -2.01 -3.09
N ALA A 169 -12.14 -1.16 -2.39
CA ALA A 169 -10.70 -1.35 -2.20
C ALA A 169 -10.33 -2.70 -1.55
N LEU A 170 -11.08 -3.13 -0.53
CA LEU A 170 -10.84 -4.41 0.13
C LEU A 170 -11.17 -5.61 -0.77
N PHE A 171 -12.17 -5.47 -1.65
CA PHE A 171 -12.77 -6.58 -2.39
C PHE A 171 -12.47 -6.61 -3.89
N HIS A 172 -11.74 -5.63 -4.44
CA HIS A 172 -11.56 -5.48 -5.89
C HIS A 172 -10.93 -6.69 -6.59
N ASP A 173 -10.02 -7.40 -5.90
CA ASP A 173 -9.29 -8.57 -6.39
C ASP A 173 -9.63 -9.85 -5.57
N ILE A 174 -10.84 -9.96 -5.00
CA ILE A 174 -11.19 -11.09 -4.12
C ILE A 174 -11.40 -12.43 -4.84
N GLU A 175 -11.76 -12.41 -6.12
CA GLU A 175 -11.86 -13.61 -6.95
C GLU A 175 -10.54 -14.34 -7.14
N ARG A 176 -9.39 -13.65 -7.00
CA ARG A 176 -8.05 -14.27 -7.06
C ARG A 176 -7.85 -15.39 -6.04
N LEU A 177 -8.59 -15.35 -4.93
CA LEU A 177 -8.61 -16.43 -3.94
C LEU A 177 -9.03 -17.77 -4.53
N VAL A 178 -9.84 -17.75 -5.59
CA VAL A 178 -10.37 -18.95 -6.26
C VAL A 178 -9.57 -19.29 -7.51
N SER A 179 -9.19 -18.28 -8.30
CA SER A 179 -8.56 -18.47 -9.61
C SER A 179 -7.03 -18.54 -9.59
N GLU A 180 -6.37 -17.94 -8.58
CA GLU A 180 -4.91 -17.70 -8.59
C GLU A 180 -4.21 -18.07 -7.27
N GLY A 181 -4.82 -18.94 -6.46
CA GLY A 181 -4.32 -19.21 -5.12
C GLY A 181 -2.97 -19.94 -5.06
N ASP A 182 -2.59 -20.63 -6.14
CA ASP A 182 -1.34 -21.39 -6.24
C ASP A 182 -0.41 -20.84 -7.35
N ASP A 183 -0.97 -20.34 -8.46
CA ASP A 183 -0.23 -19.76 -9.59
C ASP A 183 -0.98 -18.58 -10.19
N ARG A 184 -0.25 -17.57 -10.65
CA ARG A 184 -0.84 -16.47 -11.43
C ARG A 184 -1.15 -16.95 -12.85
N ILE A 185 -2.32 -16.61 -13.38
CA ILE A 185 -2.73 -17.07 -14.72
C ILE A 185 -2.99 -15.93 -15.70
N GLU A 186 -2.98 -14.67 -15.25
CA GLU A 186 -3.20 -13.47 -16.08
C GLU A 186 -2.34 -13.49 -17.36
N HIS A 187 -1.06 -13.82 -17.23
CA HIS A 187 -0.11 -13.88 -18.35
C HIS A 187 -0.37 -15.02 -19.35
N LYS A 188 -1.23 -15.98 -19.02
CA LYS A 188 -1.58 -17.13 -19.87
C LYS A 188 -2.82 -16.86 -20.72
N SER A 189 -3.53 -15.74 -20.49
CA SER A 189 -4.73 -15.42 -21.26
C SER A 189 -4.39 -14.91 -22.66
N HIS A 190 -4.98 -15.52 -23.68
CA HIS A 190 -4.91 -15.03 -25.06
C HIS A 190 -5.68 -13.71 -25.28
N ASP A 191 -6.68 -13.43 -24.44
CA ASP A 191 -7.43 -12.16 -24.46
C ASP A 191 -7.38 -11.51 -23.07
N TYR A 192 -6.49 -10.53 -22.94
CA TYR A 192 -6.26 -9.79 -21.71
C TYR A 192 -7.52 -9.00 -21.27
N HIS A 193 -8.26 -8.41 -22.20
CA HIS A 193 -9.44 -7.61 -21.88
C HIS A 193 -10.63 -8.48 -21.45
N ALA A 194 -10.85 -9.61 -22.12
CA ALA A 194 -11.89 -10.56 -21.72
C ALA A 194 -11.60 -11.15 -20.33
N PHE A 195 -10.34 -11.49 -20.05
CA PHE A 195 -9.92 -11.97 -18.73
C PHE A 195 -10.23 -10.93 -17.65
N LYS A 196 -9.84 -9.67 -17.84
CA LYS A 196 -10.11 -8.58 -16.88
C LYS A 196 -11.60 -8.32 -16.64
N ASN A 197 -12.43 -8.43 -17.67
CA ASN A 197 -13.88 -8.29 -17.51
C ASN A 197 -14.50 -9.47 -16.73
N ALA A 198 -14.05 -10.70 -16.99
CA ALA A 198 -14.53 -11.88 -16.27
C ALA A 198 -14.11 -11.84 -14.79
N HIS A 199 -12.86 -11.43 -14.54
CA HIS A 199 -12.28 -11.16 -13.22
C HIS A 199 -13.17 -10.21 -12.42
N ALA A 200 -13.34 -8.97 -12.90
CA ALA A 200 -14.11 -7.95 -12.20
C ALA A 200 -15.57 -8.37 -11.93
N LYS A 201 -16.19 -9.14 -12.85
CA LYS A 201 -17.55 -9.68 -12.66
C LYS A 201 -17.59 -10.73 -11.55
N ALA A 202 -16.65 -11.68 -11.53
CA ALA A 202 -16.56 -12.70 -10.49
C ALA A 202 -16.29 -12.06 -9.12
N GLY A 203 -15.38 -11.07 -9.05
CA GLY A 203 -15.12 -10.28 -7.86
C GLY A 203 -16.39 -9.56 -7.35
N ALA A 204 -17.17 -8.97 -8.26
CA ALA A 204 -18.42 -8.27 -7.93
C ALA A 204 -19.50 -9.22 -7.37
N GLU A 205 -19.63 -10.42 -7.92
CA GLU A 205 -20.56 -11.46 -7.43
C GLU A 205 -20.20 -11.95 -6.03
N LEU A 206 -18.91 -12.23 -5.78
CA LEU A 206 -18.41 -12.61 -4.45
C LEU A 206 -18.60 -11.47 -3.43
N THR A 207 -18.27 -10.24 -3.83
CA THR A 207 -18.47 -9.05 -3.01
C THR A 207 -19.93 -8.88 -2.61
N ARG A 208 -20.86 -9.02 -3.56
CA ARG A 208 -22.30 -8.93 -3.30
C ARG A 208 -22.74 -9.94 -2.24
N LYS A 209 -22.33 -11.19 -2.37
CA LYS A 209 -22.65 -12.26 -1.40
C LYS A 209 -22.14 -11.90 0.00
N LEU A 210 -20.84 -11.60 0.13
CA LEU A 210 -20.19 -11.34 1.42
C LEU A 210 -20.76 -10.10 2.12
N LEU A 211 -20.99 -9.00 1.39
CA LEU A 211 -21.55 -7.79 1.98
C LEU A 211 -23.03 -7.94 2.36
N SER A 212 -23.78 -8.80 1.67
CA SER A 212 -25.16 -9.15 2.02
C SER A 212 -25.21 -9.92 3.35
N GLU A 213 -24.33 -10.90 3.52
CA GLU A 213 -24.16 -11.67 4.77
C GLU A 213 -23.77 -10.77 5.96
N LEU A 214 -23.02 -9.70 5.69
CA LEU A 214 -22.62 -8.69 6.69
C LEU A 214 -23.68 -7.60 6.93
N HIS A 215 -24.84 -7.70 6.27
CA HIS A 215 -25.96 -6.77 6.40
C HIS A 215 -25.59 -5.30 6.16
N TRP A 216 -24.82 -5.04 5.10
CA TRP A 216 -24.68 -3.68 4.56
C TRP A 216 -26.00 -3.22 3.93
N ASN A 217 -26.30 -1.92 4.02
CA ASN A 217 -27.53 -1.38 3.42
C ASN A 217 -27.48 -1.49 1.88
N GLY A 218 -28.65 -1.55 1.24
CA GLY A 218 -28.76 -1.79 -0.20
C GLY A 218 -28.01 -0.78 -1.08
N ALA A 219 -27.99 0.50 -0.72
CA ALA A 219 -27.30 1.53 -1.48
C ALA A 219 -25.78 1.38 -1.40
N THR A 220 -25.23 1.18 -0.18
CA THR A 220 -23.79 0.96 0.01
C THR A 220 -23.33 -0.31 -0.68
N LEU A 221 -24.11 -1.40 -0.56
CA LEU A 221 -23.80 -2.68 -1.20
C LEU A 221 -23.81 -2.54 -2.72
N ALA A 222 -24.87 -1.99 -3.31
CA ALA A 222 -24.99 -1.84 -4.75
C ALA A 222 -23.82 -1.01 -5.31
N ARG A 223 -23.45 0.08 -4.61
CA ARG A 223 -22.35 0.94 -5.03
C ARG A 223 -20.99 0.26 -4.91
N ALA A 224 -20.70 -0.44 -3.81
CA ALA A 224 -19.45 -1.17 -3.67
C ALA A 224 -19.28 -2.24 -4.76
N VAL A 225 -20.35 -2.99 -5.06
CA VAL A 225 -20.35 -4.00 -6.12
C VAL A 225 -20.12 -3.40 -7.49
N GLU A 226 -20.76 -2.27 -7.80
CA GLU A 226 -20.53 -1.54 -9.05
C GLU A 226 -19.08 -1.07 -9.19
N LEU A 227 -18.48 -0.57 -8.11
CA LEU A 227 -17.09 -0.13 -8.10
C LEU A 227 -16.14 -1.30 -8.37
N VAL A 228 -16.37 -2.46 -7.73
CA VAL A 228 -15.59 -3.69 -7.99
C VAL A 228 -15.77 -4.15 -9.44
N GLU A 229 -16.97 -4.17 -9.99
CA GLU A 229 -17.20 -4.62 -11.37
C GLU A 229 -16.51 -3.73 -12.42
N LYS A 230 -16.31 -2.44 -12.10
CA LYS A 230 -15.79 -1.44 -13.05
C LYS A 230 -14.36 -1.00 -12.77
N HIS A 231 -13.69 -1.52 -11.74
CA HIS A 231 -12.38 -1.02 -11.32
C HIS A 231 -11.32 -1.15 -12.44
N GLU A 232 -11.41 -2.15 -13.31
CA GLU A 232 -10.46 -2.31 -14.43
C GLU A 232 -10.68 -1.31 -15.60
N ARG A 233 -11.70 -0.44 -15.52
CA ARG A 233 -12.07 0.50 -16.59
C ARG A 233 -11.79 1.95 -16.18
N GLY A 234 -11.19 2.72 -17.08
CA GLY A 234 -11.08 4.17 -16.94
C GLY A 234 -12.44 4.81 -17.20
N THR A 235 -13.06 5.41 -16.19
CA THR A 235 -14.35 6.12 -16.31
C THR A 235 -14.31 7.53 -15.70
N GLY A 236 -15.34 8.33 -15.98
CA GLY A 236 -15.52 9.67 -15.41
C GLY A 236 -15.93 9.68 -13.93
N ASP A 237 -16.11 8.51 -13.31
CA ASP A 237 -16.55 8.35 -11.93
C ASP A 237 -15.41 8.69 -10.91
N PRO A 238 -15.62 9.66 -10.00
CA PRO A 238 -14.61 10.04 -9.01
C PRO A 238 -14.17 8.91 -8.08
N GLU A 239 -15.08 8.04 -7.63
CA GLU A 239 -14.74 6.95 -6.70
C GLU A 239 -13.95 5.84 -7.41
N LEU A 240 -14.26 5.57 -8.69
CA LEU A 240 -13.45 4.64 -9.49
C LEU A 240 -12.05 5.20 -9.75
N ARG A 241 -11.91 6.50 -10.02
CA ARG A 241 -10.58 7.12 -10.14
C ARG A 241 -9.79 7.05 -8.84
N LEU A 242 -10.45 7.27 -7.69
CA LEU A 242 -9.84 7.11 -6.38
C LEU A 242 -9.36 5.68 -6.13
N LEU A 243 -10.22 4.69 -6.42
CA LEU A 243 -9.87 3.28 -6.30
C LEU A 243 -8.70 2.89 -7.20
N ASN A 244 -8.70 3.36 -8.46
CA ASN A 244 -7.63 3.10 -9.42
C ASN A 244 -6.28 3.68 -8.99
N ASP A 245 -6.27 4.89 -8.45
CA ASP A 245 -5.04 5.48 -7.92
C ASP A 245 -4.53 4.70 -6.71
N ALA A 246 -5.43 4.28 -5.82
CA ALA A 246 -5.06 3.55 -4.62
C ALA A 246 -4.51 2.16 -4.94
N ASP A 247 -5.14 1.42 -5.86
CA ASP A 247 -4.68 0.13 -6.36
C ASP A 247 -3.30 0.26 -7.03
N ALA A 248 -3.14 1.27 -7.91
CA ALA A 248 -1.87 1.57 -8.56
C ALA A 248 -0.75 1.87 -7.56
N LEU A 249 -1.01 2.73 -6.56
CA LEU A 249 -0.02 3.06 -5.55
C LEU A 249 0.33 1.86 -4.68
N SER A 250 -0.64 0.99 -4.37
CA SER A 250 -0.38 -0.25 -3.65
C SER A 250 0.50 -1.21 -4.45
N PHE A 251 0.26 -1.33 -5.76
CA PHE A 251 1.14 -2.06 -6.66
C PHE A 251 2.58 -1.53 -6.58
N PHE A 252 2.78 -0.21 -6.65
CA PHE A 252 4.12 0.37 -6.57
C PHE A 252 4.77 0.18 -5.19
N SER A 253 4.04 0.39 -4.09
CA SER A 253 4.60 0.31 -2.73
C SER A 253 4.87 -1.10 -2.22
N LEU A 254 4.17 -2.11 -2.74
CA LEU A 254 4.28 -3.50 -2.27
C LEU A 254 4.71 -4.48 -3.36
N ASN A 255 3.96 -4.54 -4.45
CA ASN A 255 3.97 -5.69 -5.36
C ASN A 255 4.95 -5.55 -6.54
N SER A 256 5.34 -4.34 -6.90
CA SER A 256 6.11 -4.06 -8.12
C SER A 256 7.44 -4.82 -8.18
N ASN A 257 8.14 -4.96 -7.04
CA ASN A 257 9.38 -5.72 -6.96
C ASN A 257 9.14 -7.24 -7.18
N GLY A 258 8.11 -7.79 -6.55
CA GLY A 258 7.74 -9.20 -6.73
C GLY A 258 7.25 -9.49 -8.14
N PHE A 259 6.52 -8.53 -8.74
CA PHE A 259 6.07 -8.61 -10.13
C PHE A 259 7.26 -8.65 -11.09
N LEU A 260 8.27 -7.79 -10.87
CA LEU A 260 9.51 -7.81 -11.65
C LEU A 260 10.23 -9.16 -11.54
N ALA A 261 10.40 -9.66 -10.31
CA ALA A 261 11.06 -10.94 -10.08
C ALA A 261 10.33 -12.12 -10.73
N TYR A 262 8.99 -12.10 -10.75
CA TYR A 262 8.17 -13.21 -11.27
C TYR A 262 8.01 -13.16 -12.80
N TYR A 263 7.79 -11.98 -13.37
CA TYR A 263 7.43 -11.82 -14.79
C TYR A 263 8.54 -11.25 -15.67
N GLY A 264 9.60 -10.72 -15.07
CA GLY A 264 10.71 -10.09 -15.78
C GLY A 264 10.42 -8.66 -16.28
N ALA A 265 11.46 -8.02 -16.78
CA ALA A 265 11.46 -6.59 -17.09
C ALA A 265 10.47 -6.19 -18.19
N ALA A 266 10.33 -6.98 -19.26
CA ALA A 266 9.48 -6.64 -20.40
C ALA A 266 7.99 -6.54 -20.01
N HIS A 267 7.49 -7.51 -19.25
CA HIS A 267 6.09 -7.50 -18.80
C HIS A 267 5.87 -6.44 -17.71
N THR A 268 6.85 -6.25 -16.83
CA THR A 268 6.83 -5.18 -15.82
C THR A 268 6.73 -3.80 -16.46
N ALA A 269 7.48 -3.53 -17.52
CA ALA A 269 7.42 -2.24 -18.23
C ALA A 269 6.00 -1.96 -18.79
N GLN A 270 5.37 -2.97 -19.40
CA GLN A 270 3.98 -2.87 -19.89
C GLN A 270 3.00 -2.60 -18.75
N LYS A 271 3.15 -3.31 -17.62
CA LYS A 271 2.31 -3.12 -16.43
C LYS A 271 2.49 -1.72 -15.85
N VAL A 272 3.72 -1.25 -15.69
CA VAL A 272 4.04 0.10 -15.19
C VAL A 272 3.40 1.17 -16.08
N GLU A 273 3.56 1.07 -17.39
CA GLU A 273 2.98 2.02 -18.34
C GLU A 273 1.45 2.05 -18.24
N TYR A 274 0.82 0.87 -18.28
CA TYR A 274 -0.62 0.73 -18.17
C TYR A 274 -1.16 1.31 -16.86
N THR A 275 -0.52 1.00 -15.74
CA THR A 275 -0.90 1.48 -14.40
C THR A 275 -0.79 3.01 -14.32
N LEU A 276 0.33 3.61 -14.73
CA LEU A 276 0.53 5.06 -14.62
C LEU A 276 -0.42 5.87 -15.51
N ARG A 277 -0.77 5.36 -16.70
CA ARG A 277 -1.74 6.01 -17.61
C ARG A 277 -3.13 6.14 -16.99
N ARG A 278 -3.53 5.18 -16.15
CA ARG A 278 -4.83 5.19 -15.45
C ARG A 278 -4.87 6.12 -14.25
N MET A 279 -3.72 6.49 -13.70
CA MET A 279 -3.65 7.33 -12.51
C MET A 279 -3.96 8.80 -12.80
N ARG A 280 -4.58 9.49 -11.84
CA ARG A 280 -4.72 10.95 -11.87
C ARG A 280 -3.34 11.62 -11.71
N PRO A 281 -3.12 12.81 -12.30
CA PRO A 281 -1.85 13.54 -12.17
C PRO A 281 -1.39 13.72 -10.72
N ALA A 282 -2.30 14.13 -9.82
CA ALA A 282 -1.97 14.31 -8.40
C ALA A 282 -1.49 13.03 -7.71
N ALA A 283 -2.09 11.87 -8.00
CA ALA A 283 -1.67 10.61 -7.40
C ALA A 283 -0.31 10.12 -7.94
N ARG A 284 0.07 10.50 -9.17
CA ARG A 284 1.39 10.18 -9.72
C ARG A 284 2.53 10.85 -8.95
N GLU A 285 2.26 11.94 -8.25
CA GLU A 285 3.27 12.61 -7.41
C GLU A 285 3.66 11.77 -6.19
N GLU A 286 2.77 10.89 -5.71
CA GLU A 286 3.08 9.98 -4.59
C GLU A 286 4.13 8.92 -4.96
N ILE A 287 4.35 8.63 -6.26
CA ILE A 287 5.35 7.66 -6.71
C ILE A 287 6.76 8.04 -6.24
N CYS A 288 7.08 9.34 -6.22
CA CYS A 288 8.38 9.83 -5.77
C CYS A 288 8.63 9.62 -4.26
N ARG A 289 7.59 9.25 -3.49
CA ARG A 289 7.66 8.98 -2.04
C ARG A 289 7.72 7.48 -1.73
N ILE A 290 7.79 6.64 -2.76
CA ILE A 290 7.80 5.18 -2.64
C ILE A 290 9.20 4.68 -2.98
N ARG A 291 9.75 3.81 -2.13
CA ARG A 291 10.96 3.05 -2.47
C ARG A 291 10.63 2.02 -3.55
N LEU A 292 11.15 2.22 -4.74
CA LEU A 292 11.01 1.30 -5.87
C LEU A 292 12.30 0.50 -6.08
N HIS A 293 12.18 -0.68 -6.68
CA HIS A 293 13.33 -1.37 -7.26
C HIS A 293 13.94 -0.48 -8.38
N PRO A 294 15.28 -0.37 -8.52
CA PRO A 294 15.89 0.55 -9.49
C PRO A 294 15.37 0.42 -10.93
N GLU A 295 15.15 -0.81 -11.41
CA GLU A 295 14.57 -1.04 -12.74
C GLU A 295 13.12 -0.54 -12.85
N VAL A 296 12.30 -0.76 -11.81
CA VAL A 296 10.91 -0.27 -11.76
C VAL A 296 10.89 1.25 -11.69
N GLU A 297 11.79 1.84 -10.90
CA GLU A 297 11.97 3.29 -10.80
C GLU A 297 12.29 3.88 -12.17
N GLN A 298 13.25 3.32 -12.90
CA GLN A 298 13.61 3.78 -14.23
C GLN A 298 12.41 3.71 -15.20
N MET A 299 11.68 2.59 -15.22
CA MET A 299 10.47 2.42 -16.04
C MET A 299 9.40 3.47 -15.68
N ALA A 300 9.16 3.68 -14.39
CA ALA A 300 8.16 4.62 -13.89
C ALA A 300 8.52 6.06 -14.22
N MET A 301 9.77 6.48 -13.95
CA MET A 301 10.22 7.84 -14.20
C MET A 301 10.23 8.18 -15.70
N SER A 302 10.64 7.25 -16.55
CA SER A 302 10.56 7.41 -18.01
C SER A 302 9.11 7.60 -18.47
N THR A 303 8.19 6.79 -17.96
CA THR A 303 6.77 6.88 -18.31
C THR A 303 6.15 8.20 -17.81
N LEU A 304 6.46 8.62 -16.58
CA LEU A 304 5.98 9.88 -16.02
C LEU A 304 6.47 11.09 -16.81
N ALA A 305 7.73 11.09 -17.25
CA ALA A 305 8.28 12.14 -18.11
C ALA A 305 7.53 12.21 -19.45
N ALA A 306 7.27 11.07 -20.09
CA ALA A 306 6.50 11.02 -21.35
C ALA A 306 5.06 11.54 -21.16
N LEU A 307 4.39 11.16 -20.08
CA LEU A 307 3.03 11.63 -19.78
C LEU A 307 2.97 13.14 -19.52
N ARG A 308 3.98 13.71 -18.84
CA ARG A 308 4.09 15.16 -18.62
C ARG A 308 4.32 15.91 -19.94
N ALA A 309 5.19 15.40 -20.80
CA ALA A 309 5.44 15.99 -22.11
C ALA A 309 4.17 15.98 -22.99
N ALA A 310 3.43 14.87 -23.00
CA ALA A 310 2.17 14.78 -23.74
C ALA A 310 1.10 15.76 -23.21
N ALA A 311 1.00 15.93 -21.89
CA ALA A 311 0.06 16.87 -21.28
C ALA A 311 0.43 18.34 -21.56
N ALA A 312 1.71 18.67 -21.68
CA ALA A 312 2.16 20.02 -22.02
C ALA A 312 1.97 20.38 -23.50
N ALA A 313 1.77 19.37 -24.36
CA ALA A 313 1.57 19.54 -25.80
C ALA A 313 0.10 19.60 -26.23
N ALA A 314 -0.84 19.33 -25.32
CA ALA A 314 -2.29 19.33 -25.53
C ALA A 314 -2.92 20.64 -25.06
#